data_AF-A0A2E7QPR7-F1
#
_entry.id   AF-A0A2E7QPR7-F1
#
_cell.length_a   1.000
_cell.length_b   1.000
_cell.length_c   1.000
_cell.angle_alpha   90.00
_cell.angle_beta   90.00
_cell.angle_gamma   90.00
#
_symmetry.space_group_name_H-M   'P 1'
#
loop_
_entity.id
_entity.type
_entity.pdbx_description
1 polymer ?
#
loop_
_entity_poly.entity_id
_entity_poly.type
_entity_poly.pdbx_seq_one_letter_code
_entity_poly.pdbx_strand_id
1 'polypeptide(L)'
;DEYMRRDFFENEYRENIQPKSFLELNRNWENYNLNLLAQPRLNDHYGTVERLPDLRFSGLRQQIGEGPFYYDTETSAGYFKRKYADSSSPWFGGSRFDTLHQVYLPQTFGGWLNVTPRVGGRLTHYGETDGPGSTIGTADRVVFNTGVEFSTKASRLYPDAENKFFEMNGLRHIVEPSFNYVYVPRPNEKPADLPQYDYEVTSPRLLPIMYPDYNAIDAVDAQNVLRMGLRNRLQTRRNNQLEDMLDWAIYTDWRLNPLTDQQTFAGLFNDLRFRPRSWLSLGSNLRYDLDDGMWRMINNSITFEPKTNWGVTLGNFYYLEPGKTSKADRDSVAYTSFSYRFNEEWSFSTYHYYDAKRGRMSDHSYTLYRDFRSWVGYLDLRFIDSEGTTREDDFQISLNFSFKTYPRAPKR
;
A
#
# COMPACT_ATOMS: atom_id res chain seq x y z
N ASP A 1 23.28 17.86 -3.25
CA ASP A 1 22.37 18.16 -4.37
C ASP A 1 21.21 17.18 -4.32
N GLU A 2 20.00 17.71 -4.36
CA GLU A 2 18.72 17.00 -4.36
C GLU A 2 18.50 16.12 -5.61
N TYR A 3 19.19 16.43 -6.71
CA TYR A 3 19.00 15.76 -8.00
C TYR A 3 20.00 14.65 -8.29
N MET A 4 21.06 14.48 -7.49
CA MET A 4 22.11 13.48 -7.74
C MET A 4 21.56 12.05 -7.96
N ARG A 5 20.61 11.59 -7.14
CA ARG A 5 20.01 10.25 -7.35
C ARG A 5 19.08 10.21 -8.55
N ARG A 6 18.34 11.28 -8.82
CA ARG A 6 17.48 11.38 -9.99
C ARG A 6 18.31 11.31 -11.29
N ASP A 7 19.45 11.99 -11.30
CA ASP A 7 20.25 12.21 -12.52
C ASP A 7 21.25 11.06 -12.77
N PHE A 8 21.79 10.40 -11.71
CA PHE A 8 22.80 9.34 -11.85
C PHE A 8 22.32 7.94 -11.43
N PHE A 9 21.22 7.84 -10.66
CA PHE A 9 20.71 6.58 -10.10
C PHE A 9 19.19 6.47 -10.26
N GLU A 10 18.70 6.74 -11.48
CA GLU A 10 17.27 6.90 -11.78
C GLU A 10 16.41 5.72 -11.28
N ASN A 11 16.87 4.47 -11.46
CA ASN A 11 16.14 3.30 -10.96
C ASN A 11 15.93 3.35 -9.45
N GLU A 12 16.98 3.68 -8.69
CA GLU A 12 16.89 3.77 -7.23
C GLU A 12 16.03 4.95 -6.79
N TYR A 13 16.04 6.04 -7.57
CA TYR A 13 15.18 7.20 -7.35
C TYR A 13 13.70 6.87 -7.59
N ARG A 14 13.38 6.12 -8.66
CA ARG A 14 12.02 5.66 -8.98
C ARG A 14 11.48 4.71 -7.91
N GLU A 15 12.33 3.84 -7.37
CA GLU A 15 11.95 2.92 -6.29
C GLU A 15 11.79 3.64 -4.95
N ASN A 16 12.66 4.60 -4.64
CA ASN A 16 12.65 5.32 -3.39
C ASN A 16 13.11 6.76 -3.57
N ILE A 17 12.15 7.69 -3.72
CA ILE A 17 12.42 9.11 -3.97
C ILE A 17 13.12 9.77 -2.76
N GLN A 18 12.81 9.33 -1.53
CA GLN A 18 13.35 9.89 -0.28
C GLN A 18 13.98 8.79 0.58
N PRO A 19 15.21 8.37 0.25
CA PRO A 19 15.87 7.26 0.93
C PRO A 19 16.18 7.65 2.37
N LYS A 20 15.87 6.73 3.29
CA LYS A 20 16.15 6.89 4.72
C LYS A 20 17.52 6.31 5.04
N SER A 21 18.28 7.03 5.86
CA SER A 21 19.48 6.48 6.49
C SER A 21 19.10 5.98 7.88
N PHE A 22 19.37 4.70 8.16
CA PHE A 22 18.98 4.11 9.43
C PHE A 22 19.94 3.01 9.88
N LEU A 23 19.96 2.78 11.19
CA LEU A 23 20.49 1.60 11.85
C LEU A 23 19.33 0.96 12.60
N GLU A 24 19.12 -0.34 12.38
CA GLU A 24 18.06 -1.10 13.03
C GLU A 24 18.66 -2.34 13.70
N LEU A 25 18.35 -2.54 14.98
CA LEU A 25 18.67 -3.73 15.73
C LEU A 25 17.37 -4.41 16.16
N ASN A 26 17.20 -5.66 15.74
CA ASN A 26 15.96 -6.40 15.96
C ASN A 26 16.25 -7.71 16.69
N ARG A 27 15.51 -7.95 17.79
CA ARG A 27 15.49 -9.22 18.51
C ARG A 27 14.08 -9.82 18.44
N ASN A 28 13.98 -10.97 17.78
CA ASN A 28 12.75 -11.75 17.70
C ASN A 28 12.74 -12.89 18.72
N TRP A 29 11.61 -13.05 19.39
CA TRP A 29 11.21 -14.27 20.09
C TRP A 29 9.97 -14.85 19.38
N GLU A 30 9.47 -16.00 19.82
CA GLU A 30 8.30 -16.66 19.21
C GLU A 30 7.07 -15.74 19.15
N ASN A 31 6.90 -14.94 20.20
CA ASN A 31 5.67 -14.23 20.51
C ASN A 31 5.89 -12.72 20.74
N TYR A 32 7.15 -12.28 20.69
CA TYR A 32 7.55 -10.91 21.00
C TYR A 32 8.63 -10.43 20.04
N ASN A 33 8.64 -9.13 19.78
CA ASN A 33 9.65 -8.44 19.01
C ASN A 33 10.17 -7.24 19.82
N LEU A 34 11.49 -7.03 19.83
CA LEU A 34 12.11 -5.79 20.29
C LEU A 34 12.91 -5.19 19.14
N ASN A 35 12.61 -3.94 18.81
CA ASN A 35 13.20 -3.18 17.73
C ASN A 35 13.82 -1.88 18.27
N LEU A 36 15.10 -1.65 17.99
CA LEU A 36 15.76 -0.37 18.22
C LEU A 36 16.11 0.23 16.86
N LEU A 37 15.52 1.39 16.57
CA LEU A 37 15.73 2.16 15.35
C LEU A 37 16.46 3.46 15.68
N ALA A 38 17.50 3.75 14.90
CA ALA A 38 18.13 5.06 14.82
C ALA A 38 18.07 5.54 13.37
N GLN A 39 17.30 6.58 13.10
CA GLN A 39 17.09 7.14 11.76
C GLN A 39 17.49 8.63 11.73
N PRO A 40 18.77 8.96 11.57
CA PRO A 40 19.22 10.34 11.41
C PRO A 40 18.86 10.89 10.01
N ARG A 41 18.63 12.20 9.91
CA ARG A 41 18.52 12.88 8.61
C ARG A 41 19.92 13.28 8.16
N LEU A 42 20.54 12.43 7.34
CA LEU A 42 21.85 12.73 6.75
C LEU A 42 21.75 13.69 5.55
N ASN A 43 20.58 13.77 4.91
CA ASN A 43 20.32 14.64 3.76
C ASN A 43 19.25 15.68 4.10
N ASP A 44 19.62 16.95 4.06
CA ASP A 44 18.79 18.10 4.40
C ASP A 44 17.86 18.57 3.27
N HIS A 45 17.93 17.95 2.10
CA HIS A 45 17.00 18.22 0.99
C HIS A 45 15.61 17.60 1.19
N TYR A 46 15.48 16.54 2.00
CA TYR A 46 14.22 15.82 2.18
C TYR A 46 13.58 16.13 3.52
N GLY A 47 12.29 16.45 3.53
CA GLY A 47 11.52 16.52 4.78
C GLY A 47 11.38 15.13 5.39
N THR A 48 11.66 14.98 6.68
CA THR A 48 11.57 13.70 7.37
C THR A 48 11.42 13.88 8.88
N VAL A 49 11.02 12.82 9.55
CA VAL A 49 11.06 12.72 11.01
C VAL A 49 12.28 11.90 11.38
N GLU A 50 13.24 12.52 12.07
CA GLU A 50 14.37 11.83 12.67
C GLU A 50 13.89 11.05 13.90
N ARG A 51 14.48 9.87 14.11
CA ARG A 51 14.17 8.97 15.22
C ARG A 51 15.46 8.59 15.92
N LEU A 52 15.77 9.22 17.05
CA LEU A 52 17.08 9.11 17.69
C LEU A 52 16.98 9.14 19.23
N PRO A 53 16.78 7.99 19.90
CA PRO A 53 16.41 6.67 19.35
C PRO A 53 14.88 6.50 19.22
N ASP A 54 14.44 5.39 18.62
CA ASP A 54 13.07 4.85 18.69
C ASP A 54 13.14 3.37 19.07
N LEU A 55 12.72 3.04 20.28
CA LEU A 55 12.65 1.70 20.82
C LEU A 55 11.21 1.21 20.78
N ARG A 56 10.93 0.09 20.14
CA ARG A 56 9.61 -0.53 20.04
C ARG A 56 9.63 -1.97 20.55
N PHE A 57 8.69 -2.30 21.42
CA PHE A 57 8.40 -3.65 21.87
C PHE A 57 7.00 -4.04 21.38
N SER A 58 6.89 -5.16 20.67
CA SER A 58 5.62 -5.67 20.15
C SER A 58 5.36 -7.08 20.68
N GLY A 59 4.20 -7.30 21.30
CA GLY A 59 3.69 -8.62 21.66
C GLY A 59 2.66 -9.06 20.63
N LEU A 60 2.94 -10.15 19.90
CA LEU A 60 2.03 -10.72 18.92
C LEU A 60 0.80 -11.30 19.62
N ARG A 61 -0.32 -11.40 18.89
CA ARG A 61 -1.59 -11.89 19.45
C ARG A 61 -1.46 -13.30 20.02
N GLN A 62 -1.65 -13.42 21.33
CA GLN A 62 -1.49 -14.67 22.09
C GLN A 62 -2.72 -14.97 22.93
N GLN A 63 -2.98 -16.26 23.15
CA GLN A 63 -4.04 -16.70 24.06
C GLN A 63 -3.65 -16.38 25.52
N ILE A 64 -4.60 -15.88 26.30
CA ILE A 64 -4.40 -15.57 27.72
C ILE A 64 -4.75 -16.81 28.55
N GLY A 65 -3.72 -17.49 29.06
CA GLY A 65 -3.88 -18.73 29.82
C GLY A 65 -4.61 -19.80 29.00
N GLU A 66 -5.55 -20.50 29.63
CA GLU A 66 -6.42 -21.50 28.96
C GLU A 66 -7.77 -20.90 28.52
N GLY A 67 -7.98 -19.60 28.70
CA GLY A 67 -9.24 -18.93 28.38
C GLY A 67 -9.41 -18.63 26.88
N PRO A 68 -10.61 -18.22 26.44
CA PRO A 68 -10.89 -17.90 25.03
C PRO A 68 -10.41 -16.50 24.61
N PHE A 69 -9.68 -15.80 25.48
CA PHE A 69 -9.23 -14.43 25.25
C PHE A 69 -7.87 -14.42 24.59
N TYR A 70 -7.67 -13.46 23.69
CA TYR A 70 -6.39 -13.21 23.05
C TYR A 70 -5.95 -11.79 23.32
N TYR A 71 -4.65 -11.56 23.41
CA TYR A 71 -4.07 -10.26 23.75
C TYR A 71 -2.89 -9.94 22.84
N ASP A 72 -2.83 -8.70 22.36
CA ASP A 72 -1.64 -8.11 21.73
C ASP A 72 -1.33 -6.74 22.33
N THR A 73 -0.08 -6.31 22.14
CA THR A 73 0.43 -5.05 22.69
C THR A 73 1.53 -4.46 21.81
N GLU A 74 1.57 -3.13 21.75
CA GLU A 74 2.68 -2.39 21.15
C GLU A 74 3.08 -1.27 22.12
N THR A 75 4.35 -1.24 22.52
CA THR A 75 4.92 -0.18 23.34
C THR A 75 6.08 0.45 22.60
N SER A 76 6.16 1.77 22.53
CA SER A 76 7.29 2.48 21.95
C SER A 76 7.75 3.66 22.80
N ALA A 77 9.04 3.96 22.75
CA ALA A 77 9.65 5.08 23.44
C ALA A 77 10.75 5.66 22.57
N GLY A 78 10.73 6.96 22.33
CA GLY A 78 11.72 7.58 21.47
C GLY A 78 11.76 9.09 21.57
N TYR A 79 12.75 9.66 20.88
CA TYR A 79 12.87 11.08 20.65
C TYR A 79 12.78 11.36 19.14
N PHE A 80 11.83 12.21 18.78
CA PHE A 80 11.42 12.46 17.41
C PHE A 80 11.70 13.91 17.05
N LYS A 81 12.20 14.15 15.83
CA LYS A 81 12.48 15.50 15.34
C LYS A 81 11.94 15.67 13.94
N ARG A 82 10.90 16.49 13.79
CA ARG A 82 10.29 16.79 12.50
C ARG A 82 11.05 17.92 11.82
N LYS A 83 11.60 17.63 10.65
CA LYS A 83 12.31 18.57 9.80
C LYS A 83 11.68 18.61 8.41
N TYR A 84 11.61 19.79 7.82
CA TYR A 84 10.99 20.01 6.50
C TYR A 84 12.06 20.14 5.42
N ALA A 85 11.68 19.86 4.16
CA ALA A 85 12.56 20.02 3.00
C ALA A 85 12.94 21.50 2.81
N ASP A 86 11.97 22.39 2.97
CA ASP A 86 12.19 23.83 3.01
C ASP A 86 12.83 24.22 4.35
N SER A 87 14.08 24.70 4.30
CA SER A 87 14.85 25.13 5.47
C SER A 87 14.25 26.34 6.20
N SER A 88 13.33 27.07 5.56
CA SER A 88 12.61 28.18 6.19
C SER A 88 11.47 27.71 7.10
N SER A 89 10.98 26.49 6.91
CA SER A 89 9.95 25.90 7.77
C SER A 89 10.56 25.47 9.11
N PRO A 90 10.07 26.01 10.24
CA PRO A 90 10.70 25.79 11.54
C PRO A 90 10.52 24.34 11.99
N TRP A 91 11.62 23.72 12.44
CA TRP A 91 11.60 22.35 12.97
C TRP A 91 11.06 22.32 14.40
N PHE A 92 10.54 21.16 14.81
CA PHE A 92 10.27 20.87 16.22
C PHE A 92 10.61 19.41 16.56
N GLY A 93 10.92 19.15 17.82
CA GLY A 93 11.25 17.82 18.34
C GLY A 93 10.61 17.55 19.69
N GLY A 94 10.79 16.36 20.22
CA GLY A 94 10.27 15.98 21.54
C GLY A 94 10.31 14.48 21.77
N SER A 95 10.29 14.08 23.03
CA SER A 95 10.21 12.67 23.43
C SER A 95 8.75 12.20 23.44
N ARG A 96 8.50 10.94 23.06
CA ARG A 96 7.20 10.30 23.17
C ARG A 96 7.34 8.88 23.72
N PHE A 97 6.47 8.54 24.66
CA PHE A 97 6.24 7.17 25.12
C PHE A 97 4.80 6.79 24.74
N ASP A 98 4.60 5.64 24.10
CA ASP A 98 3.29 5.14 23.68
C ASP A 98 3.15 3.68 24.11
N THR A 99 1.98 3.30 24.62
CA THR A 99 1.66 1.90 24.87
C THR A 99 0.21 1.59 24.53
N LEU A 100 0.00 0.56 23.74
CA LEU A 100 -1.27 0.01 23.29
C LEU A 100 -1.44 -1.39 23.86
N HIS A 101 -2.64 -1.67 24.35
CA HIS A 101 -3.04 -2.96 24.88
C HIS A 101 -4.43 -3.32 24.33
N GLN A 102 -4.58 -4.49 23.71
CA GLN A 102 -5.86 -4.90 23.15
C GLN A 102 -6.18 -6.37 23.43
N VAL A 103 -7.43 -6.64 23.80
CA VAL A 103 -7.97 -7.97 24.08
C VAL A 103 -9.07 -8.30 23.09
N TYR A 104 -9.11 -9.55 22.64
CA TYR A 104 -10.03 -10.09 21.66
C TYR A 104 -10.72 -11.34 22.20
N LEU A 105 -11.94 -11.59 21.77
CA LEU A 105 -12.68 -12.82 22.07
C LEU A 105 -13.27 -13.39 20.77
N PRO A 106 -12.46 -14.07 19.93
CA PRO A 106 -12.95 -14.69 18.70
C PRO A 106 -13.86 -15.88 19.02
N GLN A 107 -15.04 -15.90 18.41
CA GLN A 107 -16.04 -16.96 18.57
C GLN A 107 -16.66 -17.31 17.22
N THR A 108 -16.96 -18.59 17.01
CA THR A 108 -17.70 -19.06 15.82
C THR A 108 -19.06 -19.61 16.25
N PHE A 109 -20.13 -18.93 15.83
CA PHE A 109 -21.51 -19.33 16.10
C PHE A 109 -22.07 -20.18 14.97
N GLY A 110 -22.67 -21.32 15.32
CA GLY A 110 -23.31 -22.24 14.36
C GLY A 110 -22.36 -22.81 13.29
N GLY A 111 -21.04 -22.67 13.44
CA GLY A 111 -20.05 -23.11 12.46
C GLY A 111 -19.93 -22.24 11.21
N TRP A 112 -20.67 -21.13 11.10
CA TRP A 112 -20.71 -20.29 9.89
C TRP A 112 -20.47 -18.80 10.15
N LEU A 113 -20.80 -18.30 11.35
CA LEU A 113 -20.65 -16.89 11.70
C LEU A 113 -19.47 -16.70 12.65
N ASN A 114 -18.42 -16.03 12.18
CA ASN A 114 -17.32 -15.60 13.02
C ASN A 114 -17.64 -14.23 13.60
N VAL A 115 -17.43 -14.09 14.91
CA VAL A 115 -17.66 -12.85 15.66
C VAL A 115 -16.46 -12.62 16.56
N THR A 116 -15.81 -11.47 16.39
CA THR A 116 -14.59 -11.11 17.13
C THR A 116 -14.78 -9.75 17.78
N PRO A 117 -15.46 -9.67 18.94
CA PRO A 117 -15.42 -8.51 19.81
C PRO A 117 -13.98 -8.25 20.27
N ARG A 118 -13.68 -6.97 20.46
CA ARG A 118 -12.39 -6.50 20.95
C ARG A 118 -12.54 -5.23 21.78
N VAL A 119 -11.63 -5.07 22.72
CA VAL A 119 -11.52 -3.88 23.57
C VAL A 119 -10.05 -3.60 23.83
N GLY A 120 -9.68 -2.32 23.89
CA GLY A 120 -8.31 -1.93 24.13
C GLY A 120 -8.19 -0.48 24.58
N GLY A 121 -6.96 -0.12 24.92
CA GLY A 121 -6.59 1.20 25.38
C GLY A 121 -5.18 1.55 24.94
N ARG A 122 -4.98 2.84 24.64
CA ARG A 122 -3.69 3.43 24.31
C ARG A 122 -3.40 4.58 25.26
N LEU A 123 -2.19 4.60 25.81
CA LEU A 123 -1.68 5.71 26.59
C LEU A 123 -0.45 6.26 25.87
N THR A 124 -0.44 7.56 25.62
CA THR A 124 0.68 8.24 24.98
C THR A 124 1.09 9.45 25.82
N HIS A 125 2.34 9.46 26.28
CA HIS A 125 2.97 10.60 26.95
C HIS A 125 3.86 11.35 25.95
N TYR A 126 3.66 12.66 25.87
CA TYR A 126 4.45 13.59 25.06
C TYR A 126 5.23 14.52 25.98
N GLY A 127 6.56 14.54 25.82
CA GLY A 127 7.39 15.56 26.45
C GLY A 127 7.18 16.93 25.78
N GLU A 128 7.57 17.99 26.49
CA GLU A 128 7.59 19.34 25.93
C GLU A 128 8.38 19.39 24.61
N THR A 129 7.82 20.09 23.61
CA THR A 129 8.46 20.19 22.31
C THR A 129 9.62 21.18 22.34
N ASP A 130 10.74 20.82 21.73
CA ASP A 130 11.86 21.73 21.49
C ASP A 130 11.86 22.27 20.06
N GLY A 131 12.52 23.41 19.85
CA GLY A 131 12.68 24.04 18.55
C GLY A 131 11.63 25.13 18.24
N PRO A 132 11.87 25.93 17.18
CA PRO A 132 11.02 27.08 16.87
C PRO A 132 9.67 26.72 16.23
N GLY A 133 9.45 25.47 15.84
CA GLY A 133 8.28 25.05 15.06
C GLY A 133 7.07 24.60 15.89
N SER A 134 7.19 24.55 17.21
CA SER A 134 6.12 24.15 18.12
C SER A 134 6.37 24.75 19.51
N THR A 135 5.29 25.06 20.24
CA THR A 135 5.33 25.50 21.65
C THR A 135 4.45 24.61 22.53
N ILE A 136 4.18 23.38 22.09
CA ILE A 136 3.34 22.43 22.81
C ILE A 136 4.10 21.93 24.04
N GLY A 137 3.47 22.07 25.20
CA GLY A 137 3.99 21.58 26.48
C GLY A 137 3.91 20.06 26.62
N THR A 138 4.19 19.58 27.82
CA THR A 138 3.97 18.15 28.14
C THR A 138 2.47 17.82 28.05
N ALA A 139 2.12 16.67 27.48
CA ALA A 139 0.74 16.22 27.34
C ALA A 139 0.62 14.70 27.50
N ASP A 140 -0.47 14.24 28.11
CA ASP A 140 -0.80 12.82 28.24
C ASP A 140 -2.12 12.55 27.53
N ARG A 141 -2.13 11.63 26.57
CA ARG A 141 -3.35 11.20 25.87
C ARG A 141 -3.72 9.78 26.26
N VAL A 142 -5.00 9.60 26.59
CA VAL A 142 -5.64 8.30 26.79
C VAL A 142 -6.70 8.10 25.71
N VAL A 143 -6.60 6.98 25.01
CA VAL A 143 -7.55 6.57 23.97
C VAL A 143 -8.11 5.21 24.35
N PHE A 144 -9.43 5.10 24.40
CA PHE A 144 -10.10 3.81 24.50
C PHE A 144 -10.52 3.36 23.11
N ASN A 145 -10.47 2.06 22.82
CA ASN A 145 -11.06 1.53 21.60
C ASN A 145 -11.89 0.28 21.88
N THR A 146 -12.99 0.14 21.15
CA THR A 146 -13.82 -1.06 21.17
C THR A 146 -14.36 -1.33 19.79
N GLY A 147 -14.71 -2.58 19.53
CA GLY A 147 -15.26 -2.94 18.24
C GLY A 147 -15.66 -4.40 18.18
N VAL A 148 -16.28 -4.76 17.06
CA VAL A 148 -16.65 -6.14 16.77
C VAL A 148 -16.54 -6.37 15.28
N GLU A 149 -15.89 -7.46 14.91
CA GLU A 149 -15.86 -7.95 13.54
C GLU A 149 -16.84 -9.11 13.39
N PHE A 150 -17.63 -9.08 12.33
CA PHE A 150 -18.48 -10.18 11.86
C PHE A 150 -18.00 -10.62 10.48
N SER A 151 -17.82 -11.91 10.28
CA SER A 151 -17.55 -12.47 8.96
C SER A 151 -18.20 -13.83 8.77
N THR A 152 -18.62 -14.12 7.55
CA THR A 152 -19.12 -15.43 7.15
C THR A 152 -18.53 -15.81 5.79
N LYS A 153 -18.52 -17.10 5.51
CA LYS A 153 -18.10 -17.66 4.21
C LYS A 153 -19.16 -18.64 3.74
N ALA A 154 -19.94 -18.23 2.75
CA ALA A 154 -20.86 -19.10 2.06
C ALA A 154 -20.20 -19.62 0.78
N SER A 155 -20.44 -20.88 0.42
CA SER A 155 -19.96 -21.41 -0.86
C SER A 155 -20.93 -22.40 -1.47
N ARG A 156 -20.92 -22.47 -2.81
CA ARG A 156 -21.69 -23.43 -3.59
C ARG A 156 -20.82 -24.03 -4.69
N LEU A 157 -20.86 -25.35 -4.80
CA LEU A 157 -20.18 -26.11 -5.85
C LEU A 157 -21.17 -26.47 -6.97
N TYR A 158 -20.74 -26.26 -8.20
CA TYR A 158 -21.43 -26.62 -9.43
C TYR A 158 -20.48 -27.54 -10.22
N PRO A 159 -20.49 -28.86 -9.96
CA PRO A 159 -19.52 -29.78 -10.56
C PRO A 159 -19.70 -29.88 -12.08
N ASP A 160 -20.95 -29.80 -12.56
CA ASP A 160 -21.30 -29.95 -13.98
C ASP A 160 -21.25 -28.62 -14.76
N ALA A 161 -20.86 -27.52 -14.11
CA ALA A 161 -20.72 -26.23 -14.77
C ALA A 161 -19.46 -26.23 -15.64
N GLU A 162 -19.64 -26.40 -16.94
CA GLU A 162 -18.56 -26.38 -17.92
C GLU A 162 -18.74 -25.25 -18.94
N ASN A 163 -17.64 -24.62 -19.33
CA ASN A 163 -17.65 -23.63 -20.40
C ASN A 163 -16.30 -23.59 -21.12
N LYS A 164 -16.32 -23.93 -22.41
CA LYS A 164 -15.10 -23.96 -23.24
C LYS A 164 -14.49 -22.58 -23.46
N PHE A 165 -15.33 -21.53 -23.54
CA PHE A 165 -14.85 -20.18 -23.73
C PHE A 165 -14.08 -19.65 -22.51
N PHE A 166 -14.48 -20.03 -21.29
CA PHE A 166 -13.80 -19.63 -20.06
C PHE A 166 -12.77 -20.66 -19.56
N GLU A 167 -12.52 -21.73 -20.31
CA GLU A 167 -11.70 -22.86 -19.83
C GLU A 167 -12.17 -23.34 -18.44
N MET A 168 -13.50 -23.39 -18.26
CA MET A 168 -14.15 -23.68 -16.99
C MET A 168 -14.56 -25.15 -16.96
N ASN A 169 -14.09 -25.87 -15.95
CA ASN A 169 -14.45 -27.26 -15.66
C ASN A 169 -14.79 -27.36 -14.17
N GLY A 170 -16.10 -27.38 -13.90
CA GLY A 170 -16.65 -27.17 -12.57
C GLY A 170 -16.48 -25.73 -12.11
N LEU A 171 -17.38 -25.29 -11.22
CA LEU A 171 -17.34 -23.95 -10.65
C LEU A 171 -17.63 -24.02 -9.14
N ARG A 172 -16.80 -23.38 -8.33
CA ARG A 172 -17.09 -23.10 -6.93
C ARG A 172 -17.21 -21.60 -6.74
N HIS A 173 -18.40 -21.14 -6.35
CA HIS A 173 -18.61 -19.76 -5.93
C HIS A 173 -18.48 -19.66 -4.42
N ILE A 174 -17.67 -18.72 -3.95
CA ILE A 174 -17.49 -18.38 -2.55
C ILE A 174 -17.87 -16.90 -2.38
N VAL A 175 -18.71 -16.62 -1.40
CA VAL A 175 -19.10 -15.26 -1.00
C VAL A 175 -18.70 -15.04 0.46
N GLU A 176 -17.97 -13.96 0.71
CA GLU A 176 -17.40 -13.61 2.01
C GLU A 176 -17.81 -12.17 2.35
N PRO A 177 -19.01 -11.95 2.92
CA PRO A 177 -19.37 -10.66 3.48
C PRO A 177 -18.66 -10.47 4.84
N SER A 178 -18.25 -9.24 5.11
CA SER A 178 -17.63 -8.84 6.37
C SER A 178 -18.13 -7.47 6.84
N PHE A 179 -18.27 -7.34 8.15
CA PHE A 179 -18.66 -6.11 8.82
C PHE A 179 -17.70 -5.89 9.99
N ASN A 180 -17.04 -4.74 10.07
CA ASN A 180 -16.17 -4.41 11.18
C ASN A 180 -16.57 -3.07 11.78
N TYR A 181 -17.16 -3.12 12.97
CA TYR A 181 -17.54 -1.94 13.73
C TYR A 181 -16.38 -1.50 14.65
N VAL A 182 -16.10 -0.20 14.68
CA VAL A 182 -15.11 0.45 15.55
C VAL A 182 -15.77 1.63 16.23
N TYR A 183 -15.59 1.72 17.54
CA TYR A 183 -15.91 2.89 18.34
C TYR A 183 -14.69 3.31 19.16
N VAL A 184 -14.27 4.55 18.96
CA VAL A 184 -13.21 5.24 19.68
C VAL A 184 -13.85 6.55 20.16
N PRO A 185 -14.09 6.72 21.46
CA PRO A 185 -14.57 8.00 21.99
C PRO A 185 -13.52 9.08 21.75
N ARG A 186 -13.97 10.35 21.80
CA ARG A 186 -13.06 11.49 21.68
C ARG A 186 -11.97 11.40 22.76
N PRO A 187 -10.68 11.46 22.39
CA PRO A 187 -9.59 11.46 23.35
C PRO A 187 -9.61 12.74 24.20
N ASN A 188 -8.92 12.71 25.34
CA ASN A 188 -8.77 13.88 26.19
C ASN A 188 -7.92 14.98 25.52
N GLU A 189 -6.89 14.59 24.76
CA GLU A 189 -6.08 15.48 23.91
C GLU A 189 -6.37 15.16 22.44
N LYS A 190 -6.70 16.19 21.64
CA LYS A 190 -6.98 16.01 20.21
C LYS A 190 -5.68 16.03 19.39
N PRO A 191 -5.64 15.41 18.19
CA PRO A 191 -4.46 15.45 17.33
C PRO A 191 -3.92 16.86 17.06
N ALA A 192 -4.79 17.85 16.90
CA ALA A 192 -4.40 19.24 16.63
C ALA A 192 -3.62 19.90 17.78
N ASP A 193 -3.77 19.39 19.01
CA ASP A 193 -3.14 19.89 20.22
C ASP A 193 -1.85 19.12 20.58
N LEU A 194 -1.46 18.16 19.75
CA LEU A 194 -0.32 17.26 19.97
C LEU A 194 0.75 17.42 18.88
N PRO A 195 2.04 17.21 19.21
CA PRO A 195 3.09 17.21 18.20
C PRO A 195 2.91 16.05 17.21
N GLN A 196 2.95 16.36 15.92
CA GLN A 196 2.70 15.41 14.85
C GLN A 196 4.01 14.83 14.30
N TYR A 197 4.47 13.70 14.85
CA TYR A 197 5.60 12.91 14.36
C TYR A 197 5.13 11.76 13.45
N ASP A 198 4.04 11.09 13.83
CA ASP A 198 3.34 10.04 13.09
C ASP A 198 1.96 10.54 12.67
N TYR A 199 1.86 11.01 11.43
CA TYR A 199 0.68 11.64 10.87
C TYR A 199 0.08 10.82 9.72
N GLU A 200 -1.22 11.04 9.45
CA GLU A 200 -1.88 10.47 8.28
C GLU A 200 -1.35 11.09 6.99
N VAL A 201 -1.08 10.25 6.01
CA VAL A 201 -0.76 10.67 4.64
C VAL A 201 -1.91 10.31 3.73
N THR A 202 -2.18 11.18 2.76
CA THR A 202 -3.17 10.90 1.72
C THR A 202 -2.82 9.58 1.03
N SER A 203 -3.72 8.61 1.14
CA SER A 203 -3.51 7.26 0.61
C SER A 203 -4.52 6.97 -0.50
N PRO A 204 -4.10 6.31 -1.60
CA PRO A 204 -5.03 5.76 -2.57
C PRO A 204 -5.82 4.55 -2.03
N ARG A 205 -5.42 4.01 -0.86
CA ARG A 205 -6.08 2.90 -0.18
C ARG A 205 -6.87 3.39 1.03
N LEU A 206 -7.85 2.60 1.44
CA LEU A 206 -8.58 2.84 2.67
C LEU A 206 -7.66 2.63 3.88
N LEU A 207 -7.65 3.58 4.82
CA LEU A 207 -6.81 3.51 6.00
C LEU A 207 -7.26 2.34 6.91
N PRO A 208 -6.34 1.73 7.68
CA PRO A 208 -6.73 0.78 8.73
C PRO A 208 -7.70 1.45 9.73
N ILE A 209 -8.58 0.66 10.32
CA ILE A 209 -9.47 1.11 11.42
C ILE A 209 -9.23 0.28 12.70
N MET A 210 -8.23 -0.59 12.66
CA MET A 210 -7.79 -1.39 13.81
C MET A 210 -6.47 -0.83 14.33
N TYR A 211 -6.33 -0.75 15.64
CA TYR A 211 -5.26 0.02 16.29
C TYR A 211 -3.87 -0.62 16.31
N PRO A 212 -3.67 -1.95 16.28
CA PRO A 212 -2.31 -2.40 15.99
C PRO A 212 -1.88 -2.01 14.56
N ASP A 213 -2.83 -1.84 13.63
CA ASP A 213 -2.53 -1.50 12.23
C ASP A 213 -2.48 0.02 11.98
N TYR A 214 -3.04 0.83 12.88
CA TYR A 214 -3.11 2.29 12.77
C TYR A 214 -1.84 2.95 13.30
N ASN A 215 -0.87 3.12 12.40
CA ASN A 215 0.47 3.59 12.75
C ASN A 215 0.61 5.12 12.88
N ALA A 216 -0.41 5.90 12.49
CA ALA A 216 -0.42 7.34 12.68
C ALA A 216 -0.82 7.67 14.12
N ILE A 217 0.08 7.37 15.06
CA ILE A 217 -0.17 7.44 16.51
C ILE A 217 -0.68 8.84 16.88
N ASP A 218 -0.03 9.90 16.40
CA ASP A 218 -0.35 11.27 16.82
C ASP A 218 -1.66 11.78 16.19
N ALA A 219 -2.14 11.13 15.12
CA ALA A 219 -3.37 11.47 14.41
C ALA A 219 -4.64 10.75 14.95
N VAL A 220 -4.50 9.89 15.96
CA VAL A 220 -5.63 9.19 16.57
C VAL A 220 -6.66 10.18 17.18
N ASP A 221 -7.89 10.16 16.65
CA ASP A 221 -9.06 10.90 17.14
C ASP A 221 -10.29 9.97 17.28
N ALA A 222 -11.45 10.54 17.60
CA ALA A 222 -12.72 9.84 17.69
C ALA A 222 -13.06 9.12 16.39
N GLN A 223 -13.56 7.89 16.52
CA GLN A 223 -14.03 7.08 15.40
C GLN A 223 -15.35 6.41 15.76
N ASN A 224 -16.31 6.43 14.85
CA ASN A 224 -17.54 5.65 14.95
C ASN A 224 -17.87 5.13 13.56
N VAL A 225 -17.31 3.97 13.21
CA VAL A 225 -17.21 3.51 11.82
C VAL A 225 -17.65 2.06 11.71
N LEU A 226 -18.45 1.77 10.68
CA LEU A 226 -18.75 0.42 10.22
C LEU A 226 -18.09 0.20 8.85
N ARG A 227 -17.04 -0.63 8.80
CA ARG A 227 -16.48 -1.12 7.55
C ARG A 227 -17.33 -2.25 7.00
N MET A 228 -17.75 -2.11 5.77
CA MET A 228 -18.52 -3.13 5.05
C MET A 228 -17.66 -3.67 3.90
N GLY A 229 -17.54 -4.99 3.82
CA GLY A 229 -16.81 -5.67 2.76
C GLY A 229 -17.64 -6.81 2.18
N LEU A 230 -17.50 -7.03 0.87
CA LEU A 230 -18.03 -8.18 0.19
C LEU A 230 -16.99 -8.70 -0.79
N ARG A 231 -16.53 -9.93 -0.58
CA ARG A 231 -15.63 -10.62 -1.51
C ARG A 231 -16.34 -11.78 -2.20
N ASN A 232 -16.17 -11.86 -3.50
CA ASN A 232 -16.68 -12.93 -4.36
C ASN A 232 -15.49 -13.64 -5.00
N ARG A 233 -15.43 -14.96 -4.87
CA ARG A 233 -14.46 -15.80 -5.57
C ARG A 233 -15.16 -16.84 -6.41
N LEU A 234 -14.81 -16.90 -7.69
CA LEU A 234 -15.21 -17.98 -8.59
C LEU A 234 -13.99 -18.81 -8.91
N GLN A 235 -14.03 -20.08 -8.53
CA GLN A 235 -12.95 -21.03 -8.72
C GLN A 235 -13.34 -22.10 -9.71
N THR A 236 -12.41 -22.46 -10.58
CA THR A 236 -12.59 -23.55 -11.55
C THR A 236 -11.36 -24.44 -11.59
N ARG A 237 -11.45 -25.60 -12.22
CA ARG A 237 -10.32 -26.50 -12.39
C ARG A 237 -9.71 -26.31 -13.78
N ARG A 238 -8.40 -26.00 -13.84
CA ARG A 238 -7.61 -25.95 -15.07
C ARG A 238 -6.34 -26.76 -14.88
N ASN A 239 -5.98 -27.59 -15.86
CA ASN A 239 -4.81 -28.48 -15.78
C ASN A 239 -4.71 -29.28 -14.45
N ASN A 240 -5.84 -29.79 -13.96
CA ASN A 240 -5.98 -30.49 -12.67
C ASN A 240 -5.63 -29.67 -11.41
N GLN A 241 -5.56 -28.34 -11.52
CA GLN A 241 -5.37 -27.42 -10.41
C GLN A 241 -6.60 -26.54 -10.22
N LEU A 242 -6.87 -26.17 -8.97
CA LEU A 242 -7.91 -25.19 -8.65
C LEU A 242 -7.35 -23.78 -8.90
N GLU A 243 -8.02 -23.00 -9.73
CA GLU A 243 -7.65 -21.62 -10.05
C GLU A 243 -8.80 -20.67 -9.73
N ASP A 244 -8.48 -19.49 -9.18
CA ASP A 244 -9.42 -18.37 -9.09
C ASP A 244 -9.62 -17.76 -10.48
N MET A 245 -10.77 -18.04 -11.09
CA MET A 245 -11.24 -17.40 -12.31
C MET A 245 -11.67 -15.96 -12.05
N LEU A 246 -12.32 -15.70 -10.91
CA LEU A 246 -12.69 -14.36 -10.45
C LEU A 246 -12.33 -14.22 -8.97
N ASP A 247 -11.71 -13.12 -8.60
CA ASP A 247 -11.55 -12.65 -7.23
C ASP A 247 -11.92 -11.17 -7.20
N TRP A 248 -13.03 -10.84 -6.55
CA TRP A 248 -13.59 -9.50 -6.56
C TRP A 248 -13.99 -9.08 -5.15
N ALA A 249 -13.37 -8.03 -4.63
CA ALA A 249 -13.75 -7.39 -3.38
C ALA A 249 -14.30 -5.98 -3.64
N ILE A 250 -15.37 -5.64 -2.94
CA ILE A 250 -15.89 -4.29 -2.84
C ILE A 250 -16.05 -3.92 -1.37
N TYR A 251 -15.61 -2.73 -0.98
CA TYR A 251 -15.65 -2.32 0.41
C TYR A 251 -15.67 -0.80 0.59
N THR A 252 -16.21 -0.34 1.71
CA THR A 252 -16.26 1.06 2.11
C THR A 252 -16.42 1.18 3.63
N ASP A 253 -16.18 2.38 4.17
CA ASP A 253 -16.44 2.73 5.56
C ASP A 253 -17.65 3.63 5.63
N TRP A 254 -18.63 3.24 6.46
CA TRP A 254 -19.71 4.12 6.88
C TRP A 254 -19.37 4.76 8.22
N ARG A 255 -19.15 6.06 8.23
CA ARG A 255 -18.93 6.86 9.44
C ARG A 255 -20.30 7.24 10.01
N LEU A 256 -20.66 6.61 11.13
CA LEU A 256 -21.94 6.79 11.81
C LEU A 256 -22.04 8.14 12.53
N ASN A 257 -20.90 8.66 12.96
CA ASN A 257 -20.77 10.00 13.53
C ASN A 257 -19.47 10.63 13.01
N PRO A 258 -19.47 11.22 11.80
CA PRO A 258 -18.27 11.79 11.20
C PRO A 258 -17.80 13.04 11.96
N LEU A 259 -16.49 13.27 11.99
CA LEU A 259 -15.90 14.56 12.40
C LEU A 259 -16.23 15.65 11.36
N THR A 260 -15.99 16.92 11.72
CA THR A 260 -16.35 18.08 10.88
C THR A 260 -15.67 18.09 9.51
N ASP A 261 -14.49 17.48 9.40
CA ASP A 261 -13.68 17.33 8.20
C ASP A 261 -13.92 15.99 7.47
N GLN A 262 -14.85 15.18 7.95
CA GLN A 262 -15.14 13.86 7.42
C GLN A 262 -16.49 13.79 6.72
N GLN A 263 -16.53 13.00 5.65
CA GLN A 263 -17.78 12.64 4.98
C GLN A 263 -18.43 11.41 5.62
N THR A 264 -19.75 11.26 5.41
CA THR A 264 -20.53 10.13 5.95
C THR A 264 -20.01 8.78 5.46
N PHE A 265 -19.62 8.68 4.19
CA PHE A 265 -18.96 7.50 3.64
C PHE A 265 -17.50 7.81 3.30
N ALA A 266 -16.62 6.83 3.47
CA ALA A 266 -15.35 6.85 2.76
C ALA A 266 -15.58 6.57 1.26
N GLY A 267 -14.51 6.58 0.48
CA GLY A 267 -14.59 6.10 -0.89
C GLY A 267 -15.12 4.67 -0.96
N LEU A 268 -15.80 4.32 -2.06
CA LEU A 268 -16.09 2.96 -2.46
C LEU A 268 -14.86 2.39 -3.17
N PHE A 269 -14.33 1.30 -2.64
CA PHE A 269 -13.16 0.63 -3.17
C PHE A 269 -13.56 -0.65 -3.88
N ASN A 270 -12.91 -0.90 -5.02
CA ASN A 270 -13.04 -2.12 -5.81
C ASN A 270 -11.65 -2.71 -6.02
N ASP A 271 -11.49 -4.00 -5.70
CA ASP A 271 -10.33 -4.78 -6.08
C ASP A 271 -10.79 -6.01 -6.86
N LEU A 272 -10.50 -6.05 -8.15
CA LEU A 272 -10.93 -7.08 -9.08
C LEU A 272 -9.73 -7.72 -9.78
N ARG A 273 -9.72 -9.04 -9.77
CA ARG A 273 -8.88 -9.88 -10.62
C ARG A 273 -9.75 -10.89 -11.32
N PHE A 274 -9.73 -10.87 -12.65
CA PHE A 274 -10.51 -11.78 -13.48
C PHE A 274 -9.60 -12.47 -14.48
N ARG A 275 -9.61 -13.80 -14.48
CA ARG A 275 -8.84 -14.67 -15.38
C ARG A 275 -9.78 -15.53 -16.21
N PRO A 276 -10.46 -14.95 -17.21
CA PRO A 276 -11.41 -15.69 -18.04
C PRO A 276 -10.77 -16.87 -18.76
N ARG A 277 -9.45 -16.84 -19.01
CA ARG A 277 -8.68 -17.95 -19.59
C ARG A 277 -7.29 -18.03 -18.95
N SER A 278 -6.56 -19.12 -19.18
CA SER A 278 -5.21 -19.29 -18.64
C SER A 278 -4.19 -18.27 -19.16
N TRP A 279 -4.48 -17.63 -20.29
CA TRP A 279 -3.60 -16.68 -20.98
C TRP A 279 -4.13 -15.24 -20.96
N LEU A 280 -5.26 -14.97 -20.30
CA LEU A 280 -5.87 -13.64 -20.24
C LEU A 280 -6.19 -13.29 -18.78
N SER A 281 -5.64 -12.18 -18.31
CA SER A 281 -5.87 -11.63 -16.98
C SER A 281 -6.33 -10.17 -17.09
N LEU A 282 -7.36 -9.81 -16.35
CA LEU A 282 -7.83 -8.44 -16.16
C LEU A 282 -7.67 -8.06 -14.68
N GLY A 283 -7.11 -6.90 -14.42
CA GLY A 283 -7.02 -6.26 -13.11
C GLY A 283 -7.79 -4.95 -13.09
N SER A 284 -8.49 -4.66 -12.00
CA SER A 284 -9.09 -3.35 -11.75
C SER A 284 -8.99 -3.02 -10.26
N ASN A 285 -8.40 -1.87 -9.93
CA ASN A 285 -8.41 -1.29 -8.61
C ASN A 285 -8.98 0.12 -8.71
N LEU A 286 -10.13 0.35 -8.08
CA LEU A 286 -10.84 1.62 -8.19
C LEU A 286 -11.09 2.22 -6.81
N ARG A 287 -11.07 3.55 -6.74
CA ARG A 287 -11.60 4.32 -5.61
C ARG A 287 -12.56 5.37 -6.16
N TYR A 288 -13.83 5.26 -5.78
CA TYR A 288 -14.87 6.21 -6.14
C TYR A 288 -15.32 6.96 -4.89
N ASP A 289 -15.33 8.29 -4.93
CA ASP A 289 -15.83 9.11 -3.84
C ASP A 289 -17.35 9.19 -3.93
N LEU A 290 -18.03 8.74 -2.87
CA LEU A 290 -19.49 8.68 -2.84
C LEU A 290 -20.13 10.04 -2.56
N ASP A 291 -19.37 11.00 -2.02
CA ASP A 291 -19.88 12.32 -1.63
C ASP A 291 -19.95 13.28 -2.83
N ASP A 292 -18.84 13.43 -3.55
CA ASP A 292 -18.77 14.31 -4.72
C ASP A 292 -18.88 13.58 -6.07
N GLY A 293 -19.04 12.26 -6.04
CA GLY A 293 -19.26 11.45 -7.22
C GLY A 293 -18.07 11.35 -8.17
N MET A 294 -16.85 11.60 -7.68
CA MET A 294 -15.63 11.57 -8.50
C MET A 294 -14.82 10.29 -8.34
N TRP A 295 -14.21 9.84 -9.43
CA TRP A 295 -13.14 8.84 -9.35
C TRP A 295 -11.92 9.49 -8.69
N ARG A 296 -11.39 8.85 -7.64
CA ARG A 296 -10.14 9.24 -6.98
C ARG A 296 -8.97 8.41 -7.47
N MET A 297 -9.23 7.15 -7.81
CA MET A 297 -8.24 6.26 -8.38
C MET A 297 -8.90 5.32 -9.40
N ILE A 298 -8.25 5.14 -10.54
CA ILE A 298 -8.56 4.08 -11.49
C ILE A 298 -7.23 3.45 -11.89
N ASN A 299 -7.05 2.16 -11.59
CA ASN A 299 -5.92 1.39 -12.05
C ASN A 299 -6.43 0.11 -12.71
N ASN A 300 -6.40 0.05 -14.04
CA ASN A 300 -6.80 -1.16 -14.76
C ASN A 300 -5.63 -1.73 -15.54
N SER A 301 -5.64 -3.05 -15.71
CA SER A 301 -4.71 -3.74 -16.59
C SER A 301 -5.40 -4.90 -17.30
N ILE A 302 -4.94 -5.16 -18.52
CA ILE A 302 -5.27 -6.35 -19.30
C ILE A 302 -3.96 -6.94 -19.76
N THR A 303 -3.70 -8.18 -19.35
CA THR A 303 -2.50 -8.93 -19.68
C THR A 303 -2.89 -10.13 -20.52
N PHE A 304 -2.30 -10.22 -21.71
CA PHE A 304 -2.38 -11.37 -22.60
C PHE A 304 -1.01 -12.07 -22.62
N GLU A 305 -0.99 -13.30 -22.15
CA GLU A 305 0.21 -14.15 -22.11
C GLU A 305 -0.14 -15.54 -22.61
N PRO A 306 -0.29 -15.73 -23.94
CA PRO A 306 -0.42 -17.06 -24.50
C PRO A 306 0.76 -17.94 -24.07
N LYS A 307 0.56 -19.26 -23.95
CA LYS A 307 1.64 -20.24 -23.67
C LYS A 307 2.70 -20.35 -24.79
N THR A 308 2.78 -19.35 -25.68
CA THR A 308 3.67 -19.27 -26.81
C THR A 308 4.87 -18.39 -26.46
N ASN A 309 5.27 -17.51 -27.37
CA ASN A 309 6.50 -16.77 -27.33
C ASN A 309 6.28 -15.26 -27.18
N TRP A 310 5.10 -14.80 -26.77
CA TRP A 310 4.84 -13.37 -26.63
C TRP A 310 3.86 -13.06 -25.51
N GLY A 311 3.91 -11.82 -25.04
CA GLY A 311 2.94 -11.30 -24.09
C GLY A 311 2.78 -9.79 -24.23
N VAL A 312 1.57 -9.29 -23.96
CA VAL A 312 1.29 -7.85 -23.91
C VAL A 312 0.49 -7.51 -22.67
N THR A 313 0.86 -6.43 -22.00
CA THR A 313 0.03 -5.79 -20.98
C THR A 313 -0.34 -4.40 -21.46
N LEU A 314 -1.62 -4.07 -21.35
CA LEU A 314 -2.17 -2.74 -21.55
C LEU A 314 -2.75 -2.29 -20.21
N GLY A 315 -2.51 -1.06 -19.79
CA GLY A 315 -3.08 -0.57 -18.56
C GLY A 315 -3.23 0.94 -18.53
N ASN A 316 -3.98 1.41 -17.56
CA ASN A 316 -4.14 2.82 -17.28
C ASN A 316 -4.12 3.06 -15.77
N PHE A 317 -3.51 4.15 -15.36
CA PHE A 317 -3.52 4.67 -14.02
C PHE A 317 -4.04 6.11 -14.05
N TYR A 318 -5.01 6.41 -13.19
CA TYR A 318 -5.55 7.73 -12.96
C TYR A 318 -5.60 7.95 -11.45
N TYR A 319 -5.19 9.14 -11.01
CA TYR A 319 -5.28 9.56 -9.63
C TYR A 319 -5.73 11.01 -9.55
N LEU A 320 -6.67 11.29 -8.66
CA LEU A 320 -7.08 12.64 -8.29
C LEU A 320 -7.10 12.70 -6.77
N GLU A 321 -6.25 13.56 -6.21
CA GLU A 321 -6.12 13.72 -4.77
C GLU A 321 -7.49 14.10 -4.14
N PRO A 322 -7.88 13.47 -3.01
CA PRO A 322 -9.06 13.87 -2.25
C PRO A 322 -9.08 15.38 -1.96
N GLY A 323 -10.26 16.01 -2.08
CA GLY A 323 -10.42 17.46 -1.93
C GLY A 323 -10.09 18.27 -3.19
N LYS A 324 -9.40 17.71 -4.18
CA LYS A 324 -9.25 18.32 -5.51
C LYS A 324 -10.43 17.96 -6.40
N THR A 325 -10.88 18.92 -7.21
CA THR A 325 -12.00 18.77 -8.16
C THR A 325 -11.60 19.07 -9.60
N SER A 326 -10.44 19.71 -9.81
CA SER A 326 -10.01 20.12 -11.14
C SER A 326 -9.39 18.96 -11.91
N LYS A 327 -9.74 18.84 -13.19
CA LYS A 327 -9.06 17.94 -14.12
C LYS A 327 -7.59 18.30 -14.32
N ALA A 328 -7.18 19.52 -13.98
CA ALA A 328 -5.77 19.94 -14.04
C ALA A 328 -4.93 19.34 -12.89
N ASP A 329 -5.55 18.89 -11.80
CA ASP A 329 -4.86 18.33 -10.63
C ASP A 329 -4.69 16.80 -10.71
N ARG A 330 -5.25 16.16 -11.74
CA ARG A 330 -5.15 14.71 -11.92
C ARG A 330 -3.76 14.30 -12.40
N ASP A 331 -3.39 13.08 -12.08
CA ASP A 331 -2.42 12.28 -12.81
C ASP A 331 -3.15 11.27 -13.67
N SER A 332 -2.69 11.08 -14.91
CA SER A 332 -3.33 10.14 -15.85
C SER A 332 -2.29 9.58 -16.81
N VAL A 333 -2.04 8.28 -16.71
CA VAL A 333 -1.03 7.57 -17.49
C VAL A 333 -1.67 6.34 -18.13
N ALA A 334 -1.47 6.15 -19.42
CA ALA A 334 -1.69 4.86 -20.07
C ALA A 334 -0.33 4.18 -20.24
N TYR A 335 -0.24 2.88 -20.01
CA TYR A 335 1.01 2.15 -20.19
C TYR A 335 0.79 0.89 -20.99
N THR A 336 1.83 0.51 -21.75
CA THR A 336 1.86 -0.77 -22.43
C THR A 336 3.22 -1.43 -22.23
N SER A 337 3.24 -2.74 -22.11
CA SER A 337 4.46 -3.54 -22.17
C SER A 337 4.25 -4.67 -23.15
N PHE A 338 5.17 -4.87 -24.07
CA PHE A 338 5.14 -5.99 -25.01
C PHE A 338 6.45 -6.76 -24.90
N SER A 339 6.36 -8.09 -24.97
CA SER A 339 7.51 -8.98 -25.02
C SER A 339 7.30 -10.04 -26.10
N TYR A 340 8.37 -10.36 -26.81
CA TYR A 340 8.38 -11.36 -27.87
C TYR A 340 9.71 -12.11 -27.87
N ARG A 341 9.67 -13.43 -27.73
CA ARG A 341 10.80 -14.34 -27.86
C ARG A 341 10.84 -14.88 -29.29
N PHE A 342 11.81 -14.44 -30.09
CA PHE A 342 11.95 -14.92 -31.46
C PHE A 342 12.38 -16.39 -31.50
N ASN A 343 13.30 -16.78 -30.62
CA ASN A 343 13.78 -18.14 -30.43
C ASN A 343 14.44 -18.25 -29.04
N GLU A 344 15.09 -19.38 -28.74
CA GLU A 344 15.75 -19.61 -27.45
C GLU A 344 16.86 -18.58 -27.14
N GLU A 345 17.40 -17.93 -28.17
CA GLU A 345 18.55 -17.04 -28.06
C GLU A 345 18.21 -15.55 -28.18
N TRP A 346 17.04 -15.18 -28.69
CA TRP A 346 16.68 -13.79 -28.95
C TRP A 346 15.31 -13.46 -28.40
N SER A 347 15.21 -12.34 -27.70
CA SER A 347 13.93 -11.75 -27.34
C SER A 347 13.96 -10.23 -27.44
N PHE A 348 12.79 -9.66 -27.66
CA PHE A 348 12.55 -8.23 -27.67
C PHE A 348 11.53 -7.89 -26.60
N SER A 349 11.70 -6.76 -25.94
CA SER A 349 10.69 -6.19 -25.06
C SER A 349 10.61 -4.68 -25.24
N THR A 350 9.44 -4.11 -25.06
CA THR A 350 9.23 -2.67 -25.08
C THR A 350 8.27 -2.25 -23.99
N TYR A 351 8.50 -1.05 -23.46
CA TYR A 351 7.68 -0.41 -22.45
C TYR A 351 7.32 0.99 -22.93
N HIS A 352 6.10 1.40 -22.64
CA HIS A 352 5.53 2.67 -23.07
C HIS A 352 4.72 3.26 -21.92
N TYR A 353 5.03 4.48 -21.51
CA TYR A 353 4.20 5.34 -20.66
C TYR A 353 3.74 6.58 -21.44
N TYR A 354 2.43 6.72 -21.58
CA TYR A 354 1.77 7.84 -22.23
C TYR A 354 1.08 8.70 -21.17
N ASP A 355 1.52 9.94 -21.03
CA ASP A 355 0.87 10.94 -20.20
C ASP A 355 -0.44 11.35 -20.89
N ALA A 356 -1.53 10.73 -20.48
CA ALA A 356 -2.86 10.93 -21.05
C ALA A 356 -3.47 12.28 -20.65
N LYS A 357 -2.91 12.96 -19.64
CA LYS A 357 -3.31 14.34 -19.30
C LYS A 357 -2.72 15.32 -20.30
N ARG A 358 -1.45 15.14 -20.68
CA ARG A 358 -0.73 16.03 -21.62
C ARG A 358 -0.86 15.61 -23.08
N GLY A 359 -1.26 14.37 -23.34
CA GLY A 359 -1.47 13.85 -24.68
C GLY A 359 -0.18 13.40 -25.38
N ARG A 360 0.88 13.08 -24.64
CA ARG A 360 2.22 12.76 -25.16
C ARG A 360 2.86 11.55 -24.49
N MET A 361 3.86 10.99 -25.16
CA MET A 361 4.64 9.85 -24.68
C MET A 361 5.70 10.34 -23.68
N SER A 362 5.65 9.93 -22.41
CA SER A 362 6.56 10.42 -21.36
C SER A 362 7.81 9.57 -21.18
N ASP A 363 7.71 8.25 -21.35
CA ASP A 363 8.85 7.33 -21.25
C ASP A 363 8.58 6.12 -22.15
N HIS A 364 9.52 5.80 -23.03
CA HIS A 364 9.45 4.55 -23.77
C HIS A 364 10.81 3.93 -23.99
N SER A 365 10.85 2.59 -23.93
CA SER A 365 12.07 1.83 -24.13
C SER A 365 11.89 0.61 -25.01
N TYR A 366 13.00 0.21 -25.64
CA TYR A 366 13.10 -0.91 -26.56
C TYR A 366 14.36 -1.70 -26.22
N THR A 367 14.17 -2.90 -25.70
CA THR A 367 15.26 -3.79 -25.27
C THR A 367 15.33 -4.99 -26.21
N LEU A 368 16.48 -5.18 -26.86
CA LEU A 368 16.83 -6.41 -27.57
C LEU A 368 17.77 -7.24 -26.69
N TYR A 369 17.36 -8.46 -26.40
CA TYR A 369 18.11 -9.43 -25.61
C TYR A 369 18.68 -10.52 -26.51
N ARG A 370 19.93 -10.89 -26.25
CA ARG A 370 20.58 -12.07 -26.81
C ARG A 370 21.15 -12.97 -25.73
N ASP A 371 20.73 -14.23 -25.74
CA ASP A 371 21.41 -15.30 -25.03
C ASP A 371 22.54 -15.88 -25.91
N PHE A 372 23.76 -15.91 -25.39
CA PHE A 372 24.90 -16.59 -26.02
C PHE A 372 25.24 -17.85 -25.21
N ARG A 373 26.38 -18.51 -25.46
CA ARG A 373 26.73 -19.74 -24.72
C ARG A 373 27.02 -19.50 -23.24
N SER A 374 27.90 -18.55 -22.92
CA SER A 374 28.40 -18.30 -21.54
C SER A 374 28.07 -16.91 -21.00
N TRP A 375 27.43 -16.07 -21.80
CA TRP A 375 27.14 -14.67 -21.53
C TRP A 375 25.78 -14.30 -22.13
N VAL A 376 25.21 -13.21 -21.64
CA VAL A 376 23.97 -12.61 -22.13
C VAL A 376 24.26 -11.16 -22.47
N GLY A 377 23.62 -10.66 -23.53
CA GLY A 377 23.74 -9.29 -24.00
C GLY A 377 22.40 -8.59 -24.07
N TYR A 378 22.38 -7.29 -23.78
CA TYR A 378 21.21 -6.42 -23.91
C TYR A 378 21.61 -5.15 -24.64
N LEU A 379 20.83 -4.78 -25.65
CA LEU A 379 20.81 -3.44 -26.22
C LEU A 379 19.49 -2.79 -25.82
N ASP A 380 19.55 -1.67 -25.11
CA ASP A 380 18.39 -0.91 -24.67
C ASP A 380 18.44 0.50 -25.26
N LEU A 381 17.34 0.92 -25.88
CA LEU A 381 17.11 2.27 -26.36
C LEU A 381 15.97 2.86 -25.55
N ARG A 382 16.17 4.02 -24.94
CA ARG A 382 15.17 4.65 -24.09
C ARG A 382 15.05 6.13 -24.39
N PHE A 383 13.83 6.63 -24.37
CA PHE A 383 13.46 8.00 -24.67
C PHE A 383 12.56 8.51 -23.56
N ILE A 384 12.87 9.69 -23.04
CA ILE A 384 12.14 10.32 -21.93
C ILE A 384 11.78 11.74 -22.36
N ASP A 385 10.47 12.02 -22.40
CA ASP A 385 9.95 13.37 -22.54
C ASP A 385 9.63 13.89 -21.14
N SER A 386 10.39 14.91 -20.74
CA SER A 386 10.35 15.49 -19.42
C SER A 386 9.56 16.81 -19.39
N GLU A 387 8.89 17.18 -20.47
CA GLU A 387 8.28 18.50 -20.63
C GLU A 387 7.17 18.74 -19.58
N GLY A 388 7.29 19.84 -18.83
CA GLY A 388 6.44 20.15 -17.68
C GLY A 388 6.90 19.50 -16.37
N THR A 389 8.11 18.95 -16.35
CA THR A 389 8.87 18.60 -15.14
C THR A 389 10.11 19.48 -15.04
N THR A 390 10.89 19.35 -13.97
CA THR A 390 12.19 20.03 -13.82
C THR A 390 13.33 19.31 -14.56
N ARG A 391 13.04 18.24 -15.32
CA ARG A 391 14.04 17.42 -16.02
C ARG A 391 14.10 17.81 -17.50
N GLU A 392 15.26 17.65 -18.12
CA GLU A 392 15.43 17.77 -19.57
C GLU A 392 15.00 16.48 -20.28
N ASP A 393 14.66 16.59 -21.56
CA ASP A 393 14.41 15.42 -22.40
C ASP A 393 15.70 14.60 -22.51
N ASP A 394 15.55 13.28 -22.55
CA ASP A 394 16.69 12.36 -22.49
C ASP A 394 16.56 11.23 -23.52
N PHE A 395 17.68 10.88 -24.13
CA PHE A 395 17.82 9.76 -25.04
C PHE A 395 19.02 8.93 -24.64
N GLN A 396 18.76 7.65 -24.32
CA GLN A 396 19.75 6.74 -23.77
C GLN A 396 19.94 5.52 -24.68
N ILE A 397 21.20 5.14 -24.89
CA ILE A 397 21.60 3.90 -25.52
C ILE A 397 22.45 3.12 -24.53
N SER A 398 21.98 1.94 -24.11
CA SER A 398 22.64 1.11 -23.12
C SER A 398 23.00 -0.25 -23.70
N LEU A 399 24.30 -0.57 -23.69
CA LEU A 399 24.83 -1.88 -24.08
C LEU A 399 25.36 -2.61 -22.84
N ASN A 400 24.72 -3.71 -22.47
CA ASN A 400 25.05 -4.47 -21.25
C ASN A 400 25.45 -5.90 -21.60
N PHE A 401 26.48 -6.43 -20.94
CA PHE A 401 26.90 -7.83 -21.01
C PHE A 401 27.07 -8.42 -19.62
N SER A 402 26.69 -9.67 -19.45
CA SER A 402 26.83 -10.38 -18.18
C SER A 402 27.13 -11.86 -18.41
N PHE A 403 28.00 -12.45 -17.60
CA PHE A 403 28.22 -13.90 -17.62
C PHE A 403 26.99 -14.63 -17.05
N LYS A 404 26.62 -15.76 -17.64
CA LYS A 404 25.51 -16.59 -17.12
C LYS A 404 25.74 -17.10 -15.70
N THR A 405 27.02 -17.21 -15.29
CA THR A 405 27.41 -17.59 -13.94
C THR A 405 27.14 -16.49 -12.90
N TYR A 406 26.98 -15.24 -13.34
CA TYR A 406 26.67 -14.07 -12.51
C TYR A 406 25.72 -13.13 -13.26
N PRO A 407 24.46 -13.55 -13.49
CA PRO A 407 23.52 -12.80 -14.30
C PRO A 407 23.23 -11.44 -13.65
N ARG A 408 23.31 -10.37 -14.44
CA ARG A 408 22.87 -9.03 -14.05
C ARG A 408 21.75 -8.58 -14.98
N ALA A 409 20.70 -8.01 -14.39
CA ALA A 409 19.68 -7.30 -15.15
C ALA A 409 20.32 -6.09 -15.86
N PRO A 410 19.77 -5.66 -17.01
CA PRO A 410 20.18 -4.41 -17.63
C PRO A 410 20.00 -3.26 -16.62
N LYS A 411 21.03 -2.43 -16.44
CA LYS A 411 20.87 -1.17 -15.73
C LYS A 411 20.07 -0.24 -16.65
N ARG A 412 18.85 0.10 -16.24
CA ARG A 412 17.95 1.02 -16.94
C ARG A 412 18.11 2.47 -16.50
#